data_AF-A0A7Y5LYD5-F1
#
_entry.id   AF-A0A7Y5LYD5-F1
#
_cell.length_a   1.000
_cell.length_b   1.000
_cell.length_c   1.000
_cell.angle_alpha   90.00
_cell.angle_beta   90.00
_cell.angle_gamma   90.00
#
_symmetry.space_group_name_H-M   'P 1'
#
loop_
_entity.id
_entity.type
_entity.pdbx_description
1 polymer ?
#
loop_
_entity_poly.entity_id
_entity_poly.type
_entity_poly.pdbx_seq_one_letter_code
_entity_poly.pdbx_strand_id
1 'polypeptide(L)'
;MRHLAAIPDSIIARIQNFLLQPVPPTGTRFRQAWERECLNLPDGATEVLVESLRRGTPSEQENAVVALRSRRWDVLETGEIGDRRYSLRAPGSREWQQIKPMLQLD
;
A
#
# COMPACT_ATOMS: atom_id res chain seq x y z
N MET A 1 -3.44 -13.16 10.54
CA MET A 1 -3.53 -12.51 9.21
C MET A 1 -4.64 -13.21 8.45
N ARG A 2 -5.74 -12.52 8.10
CA ARG A 2 -6.76 -13.10 7.21
C ARG A 2 -6.17 -13.19 5.81
N HIS A 3 -6.27 -14.36 5.20
CA HIS A 3 -5.75 -14.62 3.87
C HIS A 3 -6.49 -13.77 2.84
N LEU A 4 -5.77 -13.22 1.86
CA LEU A 4 -6.34 -12.60 0.66
C LEU A 4 -7.43 -13.48 -0.01
N ALA A 5 -7.41 -14.79 0.25
CA ALA A 5 -8.41 -15.77 -0.18
C ALA A 5 -9.87 -15.42 0.19
N ALA A 6 -10.11 -14.53 1.15
CA ALA A 6 -11.46 -14.06 1.49
C ALA A 6 -11.90 -12.81 0.70
N ILE A 7 -10.99 -12.17 -0.04
CA ILE A 7 -11.25 -10.96 -0.82
C ILE A 7 -11.55 -11.38 -2.26
N PRO A 8 -12.66 -10.93 -2.87
CA PRO A 8 -12.95 -11.26 -4.26
C PRO A 8 -11.85 -10.77 -5.21
N ASP A 9 -11.47 -11.59 -6.20
CA ASP A 9 -10.41 -11.26 -7.17
C ASP A 9 -10.67 -9.93 -7.90
N SER A 10 -11.93 -9.60 -8.16
CA SER A 10 -12.32 -8.31 -8.77
C SER A 10 -11.95 -7.11 -7.90
N ILE A 11 -11.98 -7.26 -6.58
CA ILE A 11 -11.57 -6.23 -5.62
C ILE A 11 -10.05 -6.12 -5.58
N ILE A 12 -9.35 -7.26 -5.55
CA ILE A 12 -7.89 -7.30 -5.61
C ILE A 12 -7.39 -6.59 -6.88
N ALA A 13 -7.93 -6.97 -8.05
CA ALA A 13 -7.58 -6.39 -9.33
C ALA A 13 -7.87 -4.90 -9.41
N ARG A 14 -9.00 -4.44 -8.87
CA ARG A 14 -9.33 -3.01 -8.82
C ARG A 14 -8.30 -2.20 -8.04
N ILE A 15 -7.86 -2.71 -6.89
CA ILE A 15 -6.89 -2.03 -6.04
C ILE A 15 -5.51 -2.05 -6.68
N GLN A 16 -5.09 -3.18 -7.26
CA GLN A 16 -3.84 -3.26 -8.00
C GLN A 16 -3.83 -2.29 -9.19
N ASN A 17 -4.92 -2.23 -9.96
CA ASN A 17 -5.06 -1.24 -11.06
C ASN A 17 -4.98 0.20 -10.57
N PHE A 18 -5.50 0.50 -9.38
CA PHE A 18 -5.32 1.81 -8.76
C PHE A 18 -3.86 2.09 -8.40
N LEU A 19 -3.14 1.10 -7.85
CA LEU A 19 -1.72 1.23 -7.52
C LEU A 19 -0.81 1.37 -8.74
N LEU A 20 -1.27 1.03 -9.94
CA LEU A 20 -0.53 1.29 -11.19
C LEU A 20 -0.64 2.75 -11.65
N GLN A 21 -1.56 3.53 -11.08
CA GLN A 21 -1.70 4.95 -11.44
C GLN A 21 -0.60 5.79 -10.76
N PRO A 22 0.01 6.75 -11.46
CA PRO A 22 1.03 7.60 -10.87
C PRO A 22 0.41 8.45 -9.75
N VAL A 23 1.11 8.53 -8.62
CA VAL A 23 0.74 9.42 -7.52
C VAL A 23 0.90 10.88 -7.99
N PRO A 24 -0.16 11.71 -7.96
CA PRO A 24 -0.06 13.10 -8.41
C PRO A 24 0.81 13.95 -7.47
N PRO A 25 1.42 15.05 -7.97
CA PRO A 25 2.22 15.96 -7.15
C PRO A 25 1.43 16.53 -5.97
N THR A 26 2.11 16.69 -4.83
CA THR A 26 1.52 17.25 -3.61
C THR A 26 0.98 18.67 -3.85
N GLY A 27 -0.05 19.05 -3.09
CA GLY A 27 -0.69 20.38 -3.22
C GLY A 27 -1.62 20.56 -4.42
N THR A 28 -1.72 19.58 -5.32
CA THR A 28 -2.60 19.66 -6.50
C THR A 28 -4.02 19.16 -6.20
N ARG A 29 -5.02 19.62 -6.97
CA ARG A 29 -6.38 19.06 -6.93
C ARG A 29 -6.42 17.56 -7.27
N PHE A 30 -5.50 17.11 -8.12
CA PHE A 30 -5.39 15.71 -8.52
C PHE A 30 -4.90 14.86 -7.35
N ARG A 31 -3.95 15.36 -6.56
CA ARG A 31 -3.52 14.71 -5.31
C ARG A 31 -4.69 14.54 -4.34
N GLN A 32 -5.49 15.58 -4.14
CA GLN A 32 -6.66 15.51 -3.26
C GLN A 32 -7.69 14.48 -3.75
N ALA A 33 -7.91 14.39 -5.07
CA ALA A 33 -8.80 13.39 -5.66
C ALA A 33 -8.26 11.96 -5.46
N TRP A 34 -6.97 11.75 -5.68
CA TRP A 34 -6.29 10.46 -5.50
C TRP A 34 -6.31 10.00 -4.03
N GLU A 35 -6.06 10.91 -3.09
CA GLU A 35 -6.17 10.62 -1.64
C GLU A 35 -7.61 10.30 -1.22
N ARG A 36 -8.60 10.99 -1.81
CA ARG A 36 -10.01 10.67 -1.60
C ARG A 36 -10.36 9.28 -2.12
N GLU A 37 -9.81 8.88 -3.26
CA GLU A 37 -9.98 7.53 -3.79
C GLU A 37 -9.38 6.48 -2.84
N CYS A 38 -8.20 6.73 -2.27
CA CYS A 38 -7.60 5.85 -1.25
C CYS A 38 -8.53 5.61 -0.05
N LEU A 39 -9.21 6.65 0.41
CA LEU A 39 -10.16 6.57 1.52
C LEU A 39 -11.43 5.78 1.15
N ASN A 40 -11.77 5.76 -0.14
CA ASN A 40 -12.95 5.07 -0.69
C ASN A 40 -12.63 3.67 -1.24
N LEU A 41 -11.40 3.18 -1.10
CA LEU A 41 -11.06 1.81 -1.48
C LEU A 41 -11.88 0.82 -0.63
N PRO A 42 -12.36 -0.29 -1.24
CA PRO A 42 -13.29 -1.23 -0.63
C PRO A 42 -12.69 -1.98 0.58
N ASP A 43 -13.55 -2.71 1.29
CA ASP A 43 -13.12 -3.62 2.36
C ASP A 43 -12.10 -4.64 1.82
N GLY A 44 -11.10 -4.97 2.64
CA GLY A 44 -9.94 -5.77 2.23
C GLY A 44 -8.81 -4.96 1.58
N ALA A 45 -8.99 -3.66 1.36
CA ALA A 45 -7.95 -2.86 0.71
C ALA A 45 -6.64 -2.82 1.49
N THR A 46 -6.70 -2.75 2.81
CA THR A 46 -5.51 -2.74 3.65
C THR A 46 -4.67 -3.99 3.42
N GLU A 47 -5.28 -5.17 3.36
CA GLU A 47 -4.62 -6.44 3.13
C GLU A 47 -3.94 -6.48 1.75
N VAL A 48 -4.60 -5.95 0.72
CA VAL A 48 -4.03 -5.85 -0.63
C VAL A 48 -2.87 -4.85 -0.68
N LEU A 49 -3.00 -3.69 -0.02
CA LEU A 49 -1.92 -2.70 0.09
C LEU A 49 -0.70 -3.27 0.81
N VAL A 50 -0.92 -3.98 1.92
CA VAL A 50 0.12 -4.67 2.69
C VAL A 50 0.81 -5.76 1.87
N GLU A 51 0.06 -6.52 1.08
CA GLU A 51 0.65 -7.51 0.16
C GLU A 51 1.42 -6.84 -0.98
N SER A 52 0.95 -5.71 -1.47
CA SER A 52 1.64 -4.94 -2.52
C SER A 52 3.01 -4.45 -2.03
N LEU A 53 3.17 -4.14 -0.74
CA LEU A 53 4.49 -3.87 -0.14
C LEU A 53 5.41 -5.11 -0.12
N ARG A 54 4.84 -6.33 -0.10
CA ARG A 54 5.61 -7.58 -0.11
C ARG A 54 6.01 -8.00 -1.52
N ARG A 55 5.12 -7.85 -2.50
CA ARG A 55 5.25 -8.49 -3.81
C ARG A 55 5.06 -7.58 -5.01
N GLY A 56 4.65 -6.33 -4.81
CA GLY A 56 4.48 -5.39 -5.90
C GLY A 56 5.81 -4.94 -6.48
N THR A 57 5.76 -4.37 -7.67
CA THR A 57 6.85 -3.62 -8.29
C THR A 57 7.26 -2.42 -7.42
N PRO A 58 8.46 -1.84 -7.60
CA PRO A 58 8.87 -0.66 -6.83
C PRO A 58 7.85 0.49 -6.86
N SER A 59 7.21 0.74 -8.01
CA SER A 59 6.18 1.77 -8.14
C SER A 59 4.91 1.42 -7.37
N GLU A 60 4.45 0.17 -7.40
CA GLU A 60 3.28 -0.26 -6.64
C GLU A 60 3.55 -0.20 -5.14
N GLN A 61 4.76 -0.55 -4.70
CA GLN A 61 5.17 -0.45 -3.29
C GLN A 61 5.13 1.01 -2.82
N GLU A 62 5.69 1.94 -3.59
CA GLU A 62 5.66 3.37 -3.27
C GLU A 62 4.22 3.90 -3.20
N ASN A 63 3.38 3.53 -4.17
CA ASN A 63 1.99 3.93 -4.19
C ASN A 63 1.20 3.33 -3.01
N ALA A 64 1.52 2.08 -2.62
CA ALA A 64 0.90 1.42 -1.47
C ALA A 64 1.28 2.10 -0.15
N VAL A 65 2.52 2.56 0.01
CA VAL A 65 2.94 3.37 1.17
C VAL A 65 2.09 4.63 1.26
N VAL A 66 1.95 5.35 0.15
CA VAL A 66 1.18 6.60 0.12
C VAL A 66 -0.30 6.33 0.45
N ALA A 67 -0.90 5.29 -0.13
CA ALA A 67 -2.28 4.91 0.13
C ALA A 67 -2.52 4.52 1.61
N LEU A 68 -1.59 3.76 2.21
CA LEU A 68 -1.65 3.41 3.64
C LEU A 68 -1.59 4.65 4.53
N ARG A 69 -0.67 5.59 4.24
CA ARG A 69 -0.56 6.87 4.97
C ARG A 69 -1.85 7.70 4.85
N SER A 70 -2.46 7.76 3.66
CA SER A 70 -3.76 8.42 3.47
C SER A 70 -4.87 7.77 4.31
N ARG A 71 -4.79 6.45 4.55
CA ARG A 71 -5.68 5.70 5.45
C ARG A 71 -5.25 5.75 6.92
N ARG A 72 -4.40 6.71 7.29
CA ARG A 72 -3.89 6.99 8.66
C ARG A 72 -3.02 5.89 9.27
N TRP A 73 -2.46 5.01 8.46
CA TRP A 73 -1.43 4.09 8.93
C TRP A 73 -0.10 4.82 9.10
N ASP A 74 0.64 4.49 10.15
CA ASP A 74 2.04 4.90 10.22
C ASP A 74 2.87 3.92 9.41
N VAL A 75 3.69 4.47 8.50
CA VAL A 75 4.55 3.70 7.62
C VAL A 75 5.95 4.27 7.67
N LEU A 76 6.88 3.49 8.21
CA LEU A 76 8.31 3.79 8.22
C LEU A 76 9.01 2.95 7.17
N GLU A 77 9.87 3.59 6.39
CA GLU A 77 10.64 2.99 5.31
C GLU A 77 12.12 3.07 5.67
N THR A 78 12.82 1.94 5.62
CA THR A 78 14.28 1.89 5.89
C THR A 78 14.99 1.05 4.84
N GLY A 79 16.29 1.28 4.67
CA GLY A 79 17.13 0.54 3.73
C GLY A 79 17.15 1.12 2.31
N GLU A 80 18.06 0.59 1.49
CA GLU A 80 18.22 0.95 0.08
C GLU A 80 17.40 0.04 -0.84
N ILE A 81 17.39 0.35 -2.14
CA ILE A 81 16.78 -0.48 -3.18
C ILE A 81 17.37 -1.90 -3.07
N GLY A 82 16.51 -2.91 -2.82
CA GLY A 82 16.91 -4.32 -2.67
C GLY A 82 16.97 -4.87 -1.23
N ASP A 83 17.14 -4.01 -0.21
CA ASP A 83 16.97 -4.40 1.22
C ASP A 83 15.98 -3.49 1.95
N ARG A 84 15.08 -2.85 1.19
CA ARG A 84 14.03 -1.99 1.74
C ARG A 84 13.21 -2.78 2.76
N ARG A 85 12.86 -2.15 3.88
CA ARG A 85 11.97 -2.70 4.90
C ARG A 85 10.89 -1.69 5.23
N TYR A 86 9.69 -2.20 5.47
CA TYR A 86 8.55 -1.40 5.90
C TYR A 86 8.19 -1.79 7.32
N SER A 87 8.08 -0.80 8.22
CA SER A 87 7.43 -0.98 9.51
C SER A 87 6.08 -0.27 9.46
N LEU A 88 5.02 -1.02 9.71
CA LEU A 88 3.64 -0.56 9.65
C LEU A 88 3.01 -0.56 11.03
N ARG A 89 2.20 0.46 11.33
CA ARG A 89 1.35 0.47 12.53
C ARG A 89 -0.05 0.93 12.14
N ALA A 90 -1.04 0.12 12.50
CA ALA A 90 -2.44 0.42 12.26
C ALA A 90 -2.91 1.61 13.13
N PRO A 91 -3.89 2.41 12.67
CA PRO A 91 -4.47 3.49 13.47
C PRO A 91 -4.97 2.98 14.82
N GLY A 92 -4.51 3.60 15.91
CA GLY A 92 -4.89 3.22 17.27
C GLY A 92 -4.17 1.98 17.82
N SER A 93 -3.35 1.28 17.02
CA SER A 93 -2.50 0.18 17.51
C SER A 93 -1.21 0.70 18.13
N ARG A 94 -0.64 -0.06 19.07
CA ARG A 94 0.72 0.15 19.60
C ARG A 94 1.75 -0.76 18.95
N GLU A 95 1.30 -1.78 18.22
CA GLU A 95 2.16 -2.81 17.66
C GLU A 95 2.66 -2.44 16.27
N TRP A 96 3.95 -2.64 16.05
CA TRP A 96 4.56 -2.52 14.74
C TRP A 96 4.64 -3.87 14.06
N GLN A 97 4.18 -3.94 12.82
CA GLN A 97 4.40 -5.08 11.93
C GLN A 97 5.52 -4.74 10.95
N GLN A 98 6.51 -5.63 10.85
CA GLN A 98 7.56 -5.50 9.83
C GLN A 98 7.23 -6.29 8.57
N ILE A 99 7.60 -5.71 7.43
CA ILE A 99 7.47 -6.29 6.11
C ILE A 99 8.80 -6.14 5.39
N LYS A 100 9.30 -7.27 4.87
CA LYS A 100 10.40 -7.31 3.92
C LYS A 100 9.82 -7.61 2.53
N PRO A 101 10.04 -6.76 1.52
CA PRO A 101 9.71 -7.07 0.14
C PRO A 101 10.43 -8.33 -0.32
N MET A 102 9.74 -9.11 -1.12
CA MET A 102 10.34 -10.19 -1.88
C MET A 102 11.04 -9.57 -3.07
N LEU A 103 12.35 -9.80 -3.19
CA LEU A 103 13.08 -9.50 -4.43
C LEU A 103 12.40 -10.28 -5.56
N GLN A 104 11.70 -9.58 -6.44
CA GLN A 104 11.38 -10.11 -7.77
C GLN A 104 12.64 -9.91 -8.60
N LEU A 105 13.38 -11.01 -8.79
CA LEU A 105 14.40 -11.07 -9.83
C LEU A 105 13.63 -11.27 -11.13
N ASP A 106 13.58 -10.21 -11.95
CA ASP A 106 13.13 -10.31 -13.34
C ASP A 106 14.02 -11.27 -14.15
#